data_AF-A0A352LKK9-F1
#
_entry.id   AF-A0A352LKK9-F1
#
_cell.length_a   1.000
_cell.length_b   1.000
_cell.length_c   1.000
_cell.angle_alpha   90.00
_cell.angle_beta   90.00
_cell.angle_gamma   90.00
#
_symmetry.space_group_name_H-M   'P 1'
#
loop_
_entity.id
_entity.type
_entity.pdbx_description
1 polymer ?
#
loop_
_entity_poly.entity_id
_entity_poly.type
_entity_poly.pdbx_seq_one_letter_code
_entity_poly.pdbx_strand_id
1 'polypeptide(L)'
;PDSSVNRREERRLEAQERARKAALKKPLQKKLDTVEKDLQSVRSELDSLDAKIADAAWYQSAPQDEVSETMRRRGELAARSDELELEWLEISEKIEEIG
;
A
#
# COMPACT_ATOMS: atom_id res chain seq x y z
N PRO A 1 -13.97 -36.38 36.34
CA PRO A 1 -14.80 -36.32 35.11
C PRO A 1 -14.57 -34.98 34.38
N ASP A 2 -14.73 -34.96 33.06
CA ASP A 2 -14.87 -33.78 32.18
C ASP A 2 -13.67 -32.94 31.68
N SER A 3 -12.42 -33.24 32.04
CA SER A 3 -11.27 -32.44 31.53
C SER A 3 -10.91 -32.68 30.05
N SER A 4 -11.38 -33.77 29.43
CA SER A 4 -11.13 -34.09 28.02
C SER A 4 -12.14 -33.43 27.08
N VAL A 5 -13.41 -33.34 27.49
CA VAL A 5 -14.47 -32.64 26.74
C VAL A 5 -14.20 -31.14 26.73
N ASN A 6 -13.82 -30.58 27.89
CA ASN A 6 -13.45 -29.18 28.04
C ASN A 6 -12.28 -28.78 27.10
N ARG A 7 -11.20 -29.58 27.05
CA ARG A 7 -10.07 -29.35 26.12
C ARG A 7 -10.44 -29.43 24.64
N ARG A 8 -11.41 -30.28 24.27
CA ARG A 8 -11.88 -30.40 22.88
C ARG A 8 -12.69 -29.18 22.47
N GLU A 9 -13.52 -28.67 23.38
CA GLU A 9 -14.32 -27.47 23.17
C GLU A 9 -13.45 -26.21 23.11
N GLU A 10 -12.47 -26.07 24.01
CA GLU A 10 -11.48 -24.99 24.01
C GLU A 10 -10.73 -24.91 22.66
N ARG A 11 -10.17 -26.04 22.20
CA ARG A 11 -9.51 -26.12 20.88
C ARG A 11 -10.44 -25.74 19.72
N ARG A 12 -11.73 -26.06 19.82
CA ARG A 12 -12.72 -25.71 18.80
C ARG A 12 -12.96 -24.20 18.78
N LEU A 13 -13.09 -23.56 19.94
CA LEU A 13 -13.27 -22.12 20.06
C LEU A 13 -12.05 -21.35 19.55
N GLU A 14 -10.84 -21.79 19.92
CA GLU A 14 -9.60 -21.21 19.40
C GLU A 14 -9.50 -21.31 17.87
N ALA A 15 -9.89 -22.44 17.29
CA ALA A 15 -9.90 -22.62 15.84
C ALA A 15 -10.92 -21.69 15.15
N GLN A 16 -12.10 -21.50 15.76
CA GLN A 16 -13.12 -20.57 15.25
C GLN A 16 -12.65 -19.12 15.32
N GLU A 17 -12.04 -18.69 16.43
CA GLU A 17 -11.50 -17.34 16.56
C GLU A 17 -10.37 -17.07 15.56
N ARG A 18 -9.46 -18.04 15.35
CA ARG A 18 -8.43 -17.93 14.29
C ARG A 18 -9.05 -17.83 12.89
N ALA A 19 -10.07 -18.64 12.60
CA ALA A 19 -10.75 -18.60 11.31
C ALA A 19 -11.48 -17.25 11.10
N ARG A 20 -12.12 -16.72 12.14
CA ARG A 20 -12.78 -15.42 12.12
C ARG A 20 -11.78 -14.29 11.84
N LYS A 21 -10.67 -14.25 12.56
CA LYS A 21 -9.60 -13.26 12.34
C LYS A 21 -9.03 -13.33 10.93
N ALA A 22 -8.74 -14.53 10.44
CA ALA A 22 -8.27 -14.73 9.07
C ALA A 22 -9.27 -14.23 8.02
N ALA A 23 -10.58 -14.47 8.24
CA ALA A 23 -11.63 -13.98 7.36
C ALA A 23 -11.72 -12.45 7.33
N LEU A 24 -11.49 -11.79 8.47
CA LEU A 24 -11.47 -10.32 8.58
C LEU A 24 -10.21 -9.71 7.95
N LYS A 25 -9.04 -10.34 8.12
CA LYS A 25 -7.77 -9.86 7.56
C LYS A 25 -7.68 -10.01 6.04
N LYS A 26 -8.25 -11.09 5.48
CA LYS A 26 -8.14 -11.40 4.04
C LYS A 26 -8.52 -10.24 3.09
N PRO A 27 -9.66 -9.54 3.24
CA PRO A 27 -9.98 -8.42 2.38
C PRO A 27 -9.06 -7.21 2.58
N LEU A 28 -8.55 -6.98 3.79
CA LEU A 28 -7.59 -5.90 4.07
C LEU A 28 -6.24 -6.21 3.43
N GLN A 29 -5.75 -7.44 3.54
CA GLN A 29 -4.51 -7.87 2.87
C GLN A 29 -4.60 -7.67 1.36
N LYS A 30 -5.73 -8.02 0.73
CA LYS A 30 -5.91 -7.79 -0.71
C LYS A 30 -5.86 -6.29 -1.08
N LYS A 31 -6.40 -5.42 -0.23
CA LYS A 31 -6.31 -3.97 -0.43
C LYS A 31 -4.87 -3.50 -0.26
N LEU A 32 -4.18 -3.95 0.79
CA LEU A 32 -2.77 -3.65 1.03
C LEU A 32 -1.90 -4.02 -0.17
N ASP A 33 -2.06 -5.25 -0.70
CA ASP A 33 -1.34 -5.71 -1.90
C ASP A 33 -1.63 -4.86 -3.16
N THR A 34 -2.77 -4.16 -3.19
CA THR A 34 -3.13 -3.26 -4.31
C THR A 34 -2.46 -1.91 -4.11
N VAL A 35 -2.55 -1.34 -2.91
CA VAL A 35 -1.89 -0.08 -2.54
C VAL A 35 -0.37 -0.19 -2.72
N GLU A 36 0.25 -1.31 -2.36
CA GLU A 36 1.68 -1.55 -2.56
C GLU A 36 2.09 -1.55 -4.03
N LYS A 37 1.27 -2.13 -4.91
CA LYS A 37 1.52 -2.11 -6.36
C LYS A 37 1.38 -0.71 -6.93
N ASP A 38 0.36 0.03 -6.49
CA ASP A 38 0.15 1.41 -6.92
C ASP A 38 1.30 2.31 -6.45
N LEU A 39 1.77 2.14 -5.20
CA LEU A 39 2.96 2.82 -4.68
C LEU A 39 4.19 2.51 -5.52
N GLN A 40 4.43 1.24 -5.87
CA GLN A 40 5.55 0.86 -6.71
C GLN A 40 5.48 1.53 -8.09
N SER A 41 4.29 1.57 -8.70
CA SER A 41 4.09 2.22 -10.01
C SER A 41 4.35 3.72 -9.93
N VAL A 42 3.76 4.41 -8.96
CA VAL A 42 3.89 5.86 -8.78
C VAL A 42 5.34 6.24 -8.49
N ARG A 43 6.03 5.50 -7.63
CA ARG A 43 7.45 5.72 -7.32
C ARG A 43 8.34 5.51 -8.54
N SER A 44 8.08 4.48 -9.35
CA SER A 44 8.84 4.25 -10.58
C SER A 44 8.63 5.37 -11.62
N GLU A 45 7.41 5.91 -11.72
CA GLU A 45 7.14 7.08 -12.57
C GLU A 45 7.84 8.33 -12.04
N LEU A 46 7.80 8.57 -10.72
CA LEU A 46 8.52 9.67 -10.07
C LEU A 46 10.02 9.59 -10.33
N ASP A 47 10.65 8.44 -10.13
CA ASP A 47 12.07 8.23 -10.39
C ASP A 47 12.44 8.56 -11.84
N SER A 48 11.57 8.20 -12.78
CA SER A 48 11.77 8.48 -14.21
C SER A 48 11.65 9.97 -14.52
N LEU A 49 10.68 10.66 -13.92
CA LEU A 49 10.52 12.11 -14.06
C LEU A 49 11.68 12.85 -13.38
N ASP A 50 12.13 12.40 -12.23
CA ASP A 50 13.24 12.99 -11.47
C ASP A 50 14.56 12.86 -12.24
N ALA A 51 14.81 11.70 -12.85
CA ALA A 51 15.95 11.50 -13.73
C ALA A 51 15.91 12.44 -14.95
N LYS A 52 14.73 12.60 -15.57
CA LYS A 52 14.53 13.53 -16.69
C LYS A 52 14.75 14.99 -16.27
N ILE A 53 14.20 15.38 -15.12
CA ILE A 53 14.31 16.74 -14.56
C ILE A 53 15.76 17.06 -14.16
N ALA A 54 16.53 16.06 -13.75
CA ALA A 54 17.95 16.21 -13.43
C ALA A 54 18.85 16.32 -14.68
N ASP A 55 18.34 15.99 -15.87
CA ASP A 55 19.10 16.07 -17.11
C ASP A 55 19.19 17.52 -17.63
N ALA A 56 20.37 18.12 -17.50
CA ALA A 56 20.65 19.45 -18.02
C ALA A 56 20.56 19.55 -19.55
N ALA A 57 20.78 18.46 -20.28
CA ALA A 57 20.66 18.44 -21.74
C ALA A 57 19.19 18.47 -22.19
N TRP A 58 18.29 17.84 -21.42
CA TRP A 58 16.86 17.87 -21.71
C TRP A 58 16.33 19.31 -21.79
N TYR A 59 16.69 20.19 -20.84
CA TYR A 59 16.29 21.60 -20.86
C TYR A 59 16.75 22.38 -22.09
N GLN A 60 17.83 21.96 -22.76
CA GLN A 60 18.33 22.66 -23.95
C GLN A 60 17.44 22.44 -25.19
N SER A 61 16.65 21.37 -25.18
CA SER A 61 15.78 20.98 -26.30
C SER A 61 14.29 20.92 -25.97
N ALA A 62 13.93 20.93 -24.68
CA ALA A 62 12.54 20.78 -24.24
C ALA A 62 11.73 22.07 -24.49
N PRO A 63 10.54 21.98 -25.12
CA PRO A 63 9.58 23.07 -25.15
C PRO A 63 9.14 23.47 -23.74
N GLN A 64 8.87 24.76 -23.51
CA GLN A 64 8.43 25.28 -22.21
C GLN A 64 7.17 24.57 -21.68
N ASP A 65 6.26 24.21 -22.57
CA ASP A 65 5.04 23.47 -22.22
C ASP A 65 5.36 22.06 -21.69
N GLU A 66 6.31 21.36 -22.32
CA GLU A 66 6.76 20.03 -21.87
C GLU A 66 7.43 20.10 -20.49
N VAL A 67 8.25 21.13 -20.24
CA VAL A 67 8.87 21.34 -18.94
C VAL A 67 7.82 21.56 -17.86
N SER A 68 6.84 22.42 -18.15
CA SER A 68 5.75 22.75 -17.23
C SER A 68 4.86 21.53 -16.94
N GLU A 69 4.56 20.73 -17.96
CA GLU A 69 3.78 19.50 -17.82
C GLU A 69 4.54 18.43 -17.01
N THR A 70 5.84 18.25 -17.27
CA THR A 70 6.70 17.30 -16.56
C THR A 70 6.74 17.64 -15.06
N MET A 71 6.93 18.92 -14.72
CA MET A 71 6.92 19.40 -13.33
C MET A 71 5.55 19.23 -12.66
N ARG A 72 4.46 19.56 -13.36
CA ARG A 72 3.09 19.36 -12.85
C ARG A 72 2.83 17.89 -12.56
N ARG A 73 3.13 17.00 -13.51
CA ARG A 73 2.91 15.56 -13.36
C ARG A 73 3.72 14.98 -12.20
N ARG A 74 4.97 15.39 -12.02
CA ARG A 74 5.80 15.01 -10.87
C ARG A 74 5.13 15.43 -9.55
N GLY A 75 4.63 16.66 -9.46
CA GLY A 75 3.92 17.14 -8.27
C GLY A 75 2.66 16.34 -7.95
N GLU A 76 1.86 16.01 -8.97
CA GLU A 76 0.66 15.18 -8.83
C GLU A 76 0.98 13.76 -8.35
N LEU A 77 2.03 13.15 -8.92
CA LEU A 77 2.47 11.82 -8.52
C LEU A 77 3.06 11.81 -7.10
N ALA A 78 3.76 12.88 -6.69
CA ALA A 78 4.26 13.00 -5.33
C ALA A 78 3.10 13.05 -4.32
N ALA A 79 2.10 13.90 -4.57
CA ALA A 79 0.90 13.95 -3.73
C ALA A 79 0.16 12.59 -3.71
N ARG A 80 0.09 11.91 -4.85
CA ARG A 80 -0.52 10.57 -4.92
C ARG A 80 0.27 9.52 -4.13
N SER A 81 1.61 9.60 -4.13
CA SER A 81 2.46 8.73 -3.31
C SER A 81 2.15 8.93 -1.84
N ASP A 82 2.09 10.17 -1.37
CA ASP A 82 1.79 10.50 0.03
C ASP A 82 0.41 9.97 0.47
N GLU A 83 -0.61 10.12 -0.38
CA GLU A 83 -1.96 9.57 -0.14
C GLU A 83 -1.94 8.04 0.00
N LEU A 84 -1.24 7.36 -0.90
CA LEU A 84 -1.14 5.90 -0.90
C LEU A 84 -0.32 5.40 0.30
N GLU A 85 0.71 6.13 0.74
CA GLU A 85 1.49 5.80 1.94
C GLU A 85 0.62 5.90 3.20
N LEU A 86 -0.22 6.92 3.29
CA LEU A 86 -1.19 7.05 4.39
C LEU A 86 -2.21 5.90 4.36
N GLU A 87 -2.77 5.57 3.19
CA GLU A 87 -3.70 4.45 3.04
C GLU A 87 -3.03 3.11 3.43
N TRP A 88 -1.78 2.90 3.02
CA TRP A 88 -0.99 1.73 3.38
C TRP A 88 -0.84 1.61 4.91
N LEU A 89 -0.50 2.73 5.58
CA LEU A 89 -0.34 2.77 7.03
C LEU A 89 -1.67 2.42 7.73
N GLU A 90 -2.76 3.08 7.35
CA GLU A 90 -4.08 2.82 7.94
C GLU A 90 -4.55 1.37 7.76
N ILE A 91 -4.31 0.77 6.59
CA ILE A 91 -4.69 -0.63 6.36
C ILE A 91 -3.81 -1.57 7.20
N SER A 92 -2.52 -1.28 7.30
CA SER A 92 -1.58 -2.05 8.11
C SER A 92 -1.98 -2.03 9.59
N GLU A 93 -2.30 -0.84 10.13
CA GLU A 93 -2.82 -0.68 11.49
C GLU A 93 -4.11 -1.49 11.71
N LYS A 94 -5.08 -1.42 10.78
CA LYS A 94 -6.33 -2.20 10.85
C LYS A 94 -6.08 -3.72 10.84
N ILE A 95 -5.05 -4.19 10.13
CA ILE A 95 -4.66 -5.61 10.13
C ILE A 95 -4.06 -6.00 11.47
N GLU A 96 -3.19 -5.16 12.04
CA GLU A 96 -2.58 -5.37 13.36
C GLU A 96 -3.64 -5.42 14.47
N GLU A 97 -4.63 -4.51 14.44
CA GLU A 97 -5.74 -4.47 15.40
C GLU A 97 -6.58 -5.75 15.44
N ILE A 98 -6.72 -6.47 14.33
CA ILE A 98 -7.47 -7.74 14.29
C ILE A 98 -6.72 -8.84 15.08
N GLY A 99 -5.40 -8.71 15.23
CA GLY A 99 -4.53 -9.68 15.93
C GLY A 99 -4.27 -10.94 15.13
#